data_AF-A0A5D0UMH9-F1
#
_entry.id   AF-A0A5D0UMH9-F1
#
_cell.length_a   1.000
_cell.length_b   1.000
_cell.length_c   1.000
_cell.angle_alpha   90.00
_cell.angle_beta   90.00
_cell.angle_gamma   90.00
#
_symmetry.space_group_name_H-M   'P 1'
#
loop_
_entity.id
_entity.type
_entity.pdbx_description
1 polymer ?
#
loop_
_entity_poly.entity_id
_entity_poly.type
_entity_poly.pdbx_seq_one_letter_code
_entity_poly.pdbx_strand_id
1 'polypeptide(L)'
;MVTGEHQANATGTSPTRTWKAQSKLISGALAVLGLGLTAAGAAAVFTTDNAGSAALLVIGAILMLFGAFGDRLESLRYGDLELGLRRKADEAAGRGDSEAAEILRRAADTVGQRVAKVARSYRTVRGAMPAGPQRTARMEGLITEARRDAHAPDLDAEEVLRLVWTGSEGARVWALGVLQERPELATTRAVLEAVQRPDQMFDQYQALLLAERFVALVTTGPWARARIAAAVRGQLESGALGTDRDCHDAAERVIHAVSTG
;
A
#
# COMPACT_ATOMS: atom_id res chain seq x y z
N MET A 1 5.01 -56.47 39.11
CA MET A 1 6.29 -55.73 39.13
C MET A 1 6.36 -54.93 37.84
N VAL A 2 6.20 -53.59 37.77
CA VAL A 2 6.50 -52.52 38.76
C VAL A 2 7.98 -52.59 39.16
N THR A 3 8.90 -51.65 38.91
CA THR A 3 8.89 -50.24 38.42
C THR A 3 10.20 -49.99 37.61
N GLY A 4 10.42 -48.88 36.89
CA GLY A 4 9.61 -47.67 36.70
C GLY A 4 10.31 -46.55 35.91
N GLU A 5 9.51 -45.56 35.48
CA GLU A 5 9.76 -44.13 35.24
C GLU A 5 11.19 -43.56 35.17
N HIS A 6 11.52 -42.94 34.04
CA HIS A 6 12.35 -41.72 34.00
C HIS A 6 11.82 -40.72 32.97
N GLN A 7 11.14 -39.67 33.45
CA GLN A 7 10.85 -38.47 32.68
C GLN A 7 12.11 -37.59 32.63
N ALA A 8 12.43 -37.04 31.46
CA ALA A 8 13.36 -35.91 31.34
C ALA A 8 12.59 -34.70 30.77
N ASN A 9 12.44 -33.68 31.61
CA ASN A 9 11.62 -32.50 31.37
C ASN A 9 12.40 -31.45 30.57
N ALA A 10 11.85 -30.96 29.45
CA ALA A 10 12.45 -29.91 28.63
C ALA A 10 11.42 -28.79 28.34
N THR A 11 11.25 -27.89 29.31
CA THR A 11 10.38 -26.72 29.22
C THR A 11 10.95 -25.65 28.28
N GLY A 12 10.76 -25.83 26.97
CA GLY A 12 11.06 -24.82 25.95
C GLY A 12 9.98 -23.74 25.86
N THR A 13 10.02 -22.71 26.71
CA THR A 13 9.08 -21.59 26.67
C THR A 13 9.22 -20.78 25.38
N SER A 14 8.22 -20.84 24.48
CA SER A 14 8.23 -20.12 23.21
C SER A 14 8.01 -18.60 23.39
N PRO A 15 8.88 -17.71 22.88
CA PRO A 15 8.80 -16.27 23.13
C PRO A 15 7.83 -15.49 22.22
N THR A 16 6.81 -16.15 21.66
CA THR A 16 5.97 -15.58 20.58
C THR A 16 4.63 -14.98 21.04
N ARG A 17 4.30 -15.05 22.34
CA ARG A 17 3.02 -14.54 22.89
C ARG A 17 3.05 -13.09 23.37
N THR A 18 4.24 -12.51 23.61
CA THR A 18 4.41 -11.19 24.23
C THR A 18 4.32 -10.03 23.24
N TRP A 19 4.79 -10.19 21.99
CA TRP A 19 4.86 -9.08 21.01
C TRP A 19 3.49 -8.45 20.71
N LYS A 20 2.45 -9.27 20.48
CA LYS A 20 1.07 -8.77 20.23
C LYS A 20 0.41 -8.14 21.46
N ALA A 21 0.90 -8.43 22.67
CA ALA A 21 0.48 -7.74 23.88
C ALA A 21 1.23 -6.41 24.03
N GLN A 22 2.53 -6.38 23.77
CA GLN A 22 3.34 -5.16 23.77
C GLN A 22 2.82 -4.11 22.78
N SER A 23 2.45 -4.48 21.54
CA SER A 23 1.93 -3.49 20.58
C SER A 23 0.64 -2.84 21.08
N LYS A 24 -0.30 -3.60 21.66
CA LYS A 24 -1.53 -3.06 22.26
C LYS A 24 -1.26 -2.19 23.49
N LEU A 25 -0.28 -2.57 24.32
CA LEU A 25 0.13 -1.76 25.47
C LEU A 25 0.82 -0.46 25.06
N ILE A 26 1.63 -0.47 23.99
CA ILE A 26 2.28 0.73 23.44
C ILE A 26 1.24 1.68 22.84
N SER A 27 0.30 1.19 22.03
CA SER A 27 -0.79 2.03 21.50
C SER A 27 -1.68 2.60 22.61
N GLY A 28 -2.00 1.80 23.64
CA GLY A 28 -2.75 2.28 24.81
C GLY A 28 -1.99 3.35 25.60
N ALA A 29 -0.68 3.17 25.83
CA ALA A 29 0.16 4.14 26.50
C ALA A 29 0.28 5.46 25.70
N LEU A 30 0.41 5.37 24.37
CA LEU A 30 0.43 6.54 23.48
C LEU A 30 -0.92 7.30 23.49
N ALA A 31 -2.05 6.59 23.49
CA ALA A 31 -3.37 7.22 23.59
C ALA A 31 -3.56 7.97 24.93
N VAL A 32 -3.14 7.37 26.05
CA VAL A 32 -3.19 7.99 27.38
C VAL A 32 -2.24 9.19 27.48
N LEU A 33 -1.01 9.08 26.94
CA LEU A 33 -0.06 10.20 26.85
C LEU A 33 -0.61 11.36 26.01
N GLY A 34 -1.20 11.06 24.85
CA GLY A 34 -1.84 12.05 23.99
C GLY A 34 -2.98 12.78 24.70
N LEU A 35 -3.86 12.03 25.38
CA LEU A 35 -4.97 12.62 26.16
C LEU A 35 -4.45 13.53 27.29
N GLY A 36 -3.41 13.08 28.01
CA GLY A 36 -2.76 13.85 29.07
C GLY A 36 -2.10 15.13 28.58
N LEU A 37 -1.38 15.07 27.45
CA LEU A 37 -0.77 16.24 26.79
C LEU A 37 -1.83 17.24 26.30
N THR A 38 -2.94 16.77 25.74
CA THR A 38 -4.06 17.64 25.32
C THR A 38 -4.73 18.31 26.54
N ALA A 39 -4.97 17.57 27.62
CA ALA A 39 -5.56 18.13 28.84
C ALA A 39 -4.63 19.14 29.54
N ALA A 40 -3.32 18.85 29.62
CA ALA A 40 -2.32 19.77 30.15
C ALA A 40 -2.16 21.02 29.28
N GLY A 41 -2.18 20.87 27.94
CA GLY A 41 -2.16 21.98 26.99
C GLY A 41 -3.39 22.88 27.12
N ALA A 42 -4.59 22.30 27.24
CA ALA A 42 -5.82 23.05 27.46
C ALA A 42 -5.79 23.83 28.79
N ALA A 43 -5.31 23.23 29.88
CA ALA A 43 -5.15 23.93 31.16
C ALA A 43 -4.13 25.09 31.05
N ALA A 44 -3.00 24.87 30.37
CA ALA A 44 -1.94 25.88 30.20
C ALA A 44 -2.38 27.10 29.37
N VAL A 45 -3.33 26.94 28.45
CA VAL A 45 -3.92 28.05 27.67
C VAL A 45 -4.71 29.02 28.55
N PHE A 46 -5.35 28.53 29.62
CA PHE A 46 -6.10 29.38 30.56
C PHE A 46 -5.24 30.01 31.66
N THR A 47 -3.96 29.63 31.78
CA THR A 47 -3.05 30.14 32.82
C THR A 47 -1.93 31.04 32.32
N THR A 48 -1.66 31.10 31.01
CA THR A 48 -0.41 31.68 30.50
C THR A 48 -0.57 32.42 29.16
N ASP A 49 -0.41 33.74 29.17
CA ASP A 49 -0.29 34.61 27.98
C ASP A 49 1.06 34.43 27.25
N ASN A 50 1.34 33.23 26.71
CA ASN A 50 2.55 32.97 25.91
C ASN A 50 2.27 32.07 24.70
N ALA A 51 2.83 32.45 23.55
CA ALA A 51 2.60 31.82 22.24
C ALA A 51 2.96 30.31 22.15
N GLY A 52 3.69 29.76 23.13
CA GLY A 52 4.04 28.32 23.16
C GLY A 52 2.85 27.38 23.36
N SER A 53 1.77 27.85 23.99
CA SER A 53 0.56 27.03 24.22
C SER A 53 -0.21 26.74 22.92
N ALA A 54 -0.23 27.68 21.98
CA ALA A 54 -0.81 27.50 20.65
C ALA A 54 -0.09 26.41 19.84
N ALA A 55 1.24 26.34 19.92
CA ALA A 55 2.03 25.31 19.25
C ALA A 55 1.73 23.90 19.79
N LEU A 56 1.55 23.76 21.11
CA LEU A 56 1.17 22.49 21.74
C LEU A 56 -0.23 22.03 21.35
N LEU A 57 -1.21 22.95 21.23
CA LEU A 57 -2.54 22.62 20.71
C LEU A 57 -2.48 22.13 19.25
N VAL A 58 -1.70 22.76 18.39
CA VAL A 58 -1.54 22.34 16.98
C VAL A 58 -0.90 20.94 16.90
N ILE A 59 0.17 20.68 17.65
CA ILE A 59 0.83 19.37 17.68
C ILE A 59 -0.12 18.30 18.25
N GLY A 60 -0.85 18.60 19.33
CA GLY A 60 -1.86 17.71 19.91
C GLY A 60 -3.00 17.39 18.96
N ALA A 61 -3.50 18.38 18.21
CA ALA A 61 -4.53 18.20 17.19
C ALA A 61 -4.05 17.35 16.02
N ILE A 62 -2.82 17.56 15.54
CA ILE A 62 -2.19 16.74 14.49
C ILE A 62 -2.05 15.28 14.97
N LEU A 63 -1.57 15.06 16.19
CA LEU A 63 -1.43 13.71 16.77
C LEU A 63 -2.79 13.03 17.00
N MET A 64 -3.83 13.76 17.41
CA MET A 64 -5.19 13.24 17.47
C MET A 64 -5.73 12.86 16.08
N LEU A 65 -5.43 13.64 15.05
CA LEU A 65 -5.77 13.30 13.66
C LEU A 65 -5.08 11.98 13.26
N PHE A 66 -3.75 11.88 13.43
CA PHE A 66 -3.02 10.65 13.09
C PHE A 66 -3.51 9.43 13.89
N GLY A 67 -3.84 9.58 15.18
CA GLY A 67 -4.41 8.51 16.00
C GLY A 67 -5.82 8.09 15.56
N ALA A 68 -6.73 9.04 15.31
CA ALA A 68 -8.11 8.77 14.93
C ALA A 68 -8.26 8.18 13.52
N PHE A 69 -7.33 8.50 12.60
CA PHE A 69 -7.30 7.92 11.26
C PHE A 69 -6.45 6.64 11.16
N GLY A 70 -5.49 6.41 12.07
CA GLY A 70 -4.65 5.21 12.08
C GLY A 70 -5.44 3.90 12.15
N ASP A 71 -6.34 3.77 13.14
CA ASP A 71 -7.15 2.55 13.31
C ASP A 71 -8.25 2.41 12.23
N ARG A 72 -8.69 3.51 11.60
CA ARG A 72 -9.69 3.46 10.51
C ARG A 72 -9.12 3.03 9.16
N LEU A 73 -7.81 3.18 8.95
CA LEU A 73 -7.13 2.72 7.73
C LEU A 73 -7.06 1.17 7.66
N GLU A 74 -7.07 0.48 8.79
CA GLU A 74 -7.04 -1.00 8.80
C GLU A 74 -8.40 -1.61 8.40
N SER A 75 -9.52 -0.95 8.74
CA SER A 75 -10.88 -1.42 8.43
C SER A 75 -11.42 -1.04 7.04
N LEU A 76 -10.81 -0.07 6.35
CA LEU A 76 -11.22 0.35 5.00
C LEU A 76 -10.51 -0.40 3.86
N ARG A 77 -9.52 -1.25 4.17
CA ARG A 77 -8.68 -1.99 3.22
C ARG A 77 -9.42 -3.11 2.44
N TYR A 78 -10.76 -3.07 2.36
CA TYR A 78 -11.59 -4.16 1.83
C TYR A 78 -12.97 -3.72 1.26
N GLY A 79 -13.04 -2.69 0.40
CA GLY A 79 -14.33 -2.33 -0.23
C GLY A 79 -14.32 -1.39 -1.45
N ASP A 80 -13.27 -0.59 -1.66
CA ASP A 80 -13.36 0.60 -2.53
C ASP A 80 -13.33 0.37 -4.06
N LEU A 81 -13.08 -0.87 -4.50
CA LEU A 81 -12.81 -1.26 -5.89
C LEU A 81 -13.94 -1.02 -6.90
N GLU A 82 -15.20 -1.02 -6.45
CA GLU A 82 -16.36 -0.93 -7.37
C GLU A 82 -16.80 0.52 -7.62
N LEU A 83 -16.22 1.50 -6.90
CA LEU A 83 -16.83 2.81 -6.74
C LEU A 83 -16.80 3.70 -7.99
N GLY A 84 -15.75 3.67 -8.82
CA GLY A 84 -15.68 4.59 -9.96
C GLY A 84 -16.50 4.16 -11.15
N LEU A 85 -16.43 2.88 -11.53
CA LEU A 85 -17.27 2.34 -12.61
C LEU A 85 -18.75 2.34 -12.20
N ARG A 86 -19.08 2.07 -10.93
CA ARG A 86 -20.46 2.25 -10.44
C ARG A 86 -20.89 3.72 -10.39
N ARG A 87 -20.03 4.65 -9.98
CA ARG A 87 -20.33 6.09 -10.07
C ARG A 87 -20.62 6.51 -11.50
N LYS A 88 -19.80 6.10 -12.48
CA LYS A 88 -20.03 6.36 -13.90
C LYS A 88 -21.36 5.74 -14.38
N ALA A 89 -21.72 4.55 -13.89
CA ALA A 89 -23.01 3.94 -14.16
C ALA A 89 -24.19 4.72 -13.56
N ASP A 90 -24.06 5.20 -12.33
CA ASP A 90 -25.10 5.97 -11.65
C ASP A 90 -25.24 7.38 -12.26
N GLU A 91 -24.14 7.98 -12.75
CA GLU A 91 -24.13 9.19 -13.57
C GLU A 91 -24.76 8.99 -14.97
N ALA A 92 -24.63 7.80 -15.56
CA ALA A 92 -25.32 7.45 -16.80
C ALA A 92 -26.84 7.26 -16.55
N ALA A 93 -27.20 6.51 -15.51
CA ALA A 93 -28.60 6.32 -15.09
C ALA A 93 -29.27 7.66 -14.72
N GLY A 94 -28.57 8.55 -14.02
CA GLY A 94 -29.04 9.91 -13.69
C GLY A 94 -29.24 10.82 -14.90
N ARG A 95 -28.60 10.51 -16.05
CA ARG A 95 -28.83 11.16 -17.34
C ARG A 95 -29.90 10.47 -18.20
N GLY A 96 -30.53 9.41 -17.68
CA GLY A 96 -31.51 8.58 -18.40
C GLY A 96 -30.90 7.49 -19.29
N ASP A 97 -29.57 7.44 -19.42
CA ASP A 97 -28.86 6.45 -20.23
C ASP A 97 -28.72 5.12 -19.47
N SER A 98 -29.82 4.37 -19.47
CA SER A 98 -29.94 3.11 -18.73
C SER A 98 -29.10 1.98 -19.35
N GLU A 99 -28.86 2.01 -20.65
CA GLU A 99 -28.04 1.01 -21.36
C GLU A 99 -26.56 1.19 -21.02
N ALA A 100 -26.02 2.41 -21.12
CA ALA A 100 -24.64 2.69 -20.69
C ALA A 100 -24.45 2.42 -19.20
N ALA A 101 -25.44 2.72 -18.36
CA ALA A 101 -25.40 2.40 -16.92
C ALA A 101 -25.27 0.88 -16.67
N GLU A 102 -26.01 0.05 -17.39
CA GLU A 102 -25.91 -1.41 -17.22
C GLU A 102 -24.56 -1.96 -17.72
N ILE A 103 -24.07 -1.47 -18.86
CA ILE A 103 -22.74 -1.83 -19.40
C ILE A 103 -21.64 -1.49 -18.39
N LEU A 104 -21.68 -0.29 -17.80
CA LEU A 104 -20.72 0.16 -16.80
C LEU A 104 -20.78 -0.63 -15.50
N ARG A 105 -21.97 -1.08 -15.07
CA ARG A 105 -22.11 -2.00 -13.90
C ARG A 105 -21.50 -3.37 -14.20
N ARG A 106 -21.79 -3.97 -15.35
CA ARG A 106 -21.20 -5.27 -15.74
C ARG A 106 -19.67 -5.19 -15.86
N ALA A 107 -19.13 -4.07 -16.35
CA ALA A 107 -17.69 -3.79 -16.35
C ALA A 107 -17.14 -3.69 -14.91
N ALA A 108 -17.80 -2.93 -14.03
CA ALA A 108 -17.43 -2.80 -12.62
C ALA A 108 -17.34 -4.16 -11.93
N ASP A 109 -18.37 -4.99 -12.08
CA ASP A 109 -18.44 -6.31 -11.45
C ASP A 109 -17.37 -7.27 -12.01
N THR A 110 -17.06 -7.18 -13.31
CA THR A 110 -16.06 -8.03 -13.98
C THR A 110 -14.64 -7.69 -13.54
N VAL A 111 -14.27 -6.40 -13.56
CA VAL A 111 -12.99 -5.91 -12.99
C VAL A 111 -12.94 -6.23 -11.50
N GLY A 112 -14.05 -6.00 -10.79
CA GLY A 112 -14.31 -6.37 -9.40
C GLY A 112 -13.85 -7.80 -9.08
N GLN A 113 -14.32 -8.76 -9.86
CA GLN A 113 -13.98 -10.17 -9.71
C GLN A 113 -12.50 -10.49 -9.99
N ARG A 114 -11.87 -9.87 -11.00
CA ARG A 114 -10.45 -10.09 -11.33
C ARG A 114 -9.53 -9.63 -10.20
N VAL A 115 -9.71 -8.40 -9.72
CA VAL A 115 -8.90 -7.88 -8.60
C VAL A 115 -9.18 -8.67 -7.32
N ALA A 116 -10.45 -9.01 -7.03
CA ALA A 116 -10.79 -9.81 -5.85
C ALA A 116 -10.18 -11.23 -5.90
N LYS A 117 -10.05 -11.83 -7.09
CA LYS A 117 -9.35 -13.11 -7.30
C LYS A 117 -7.87 -12.98 -6.96
N VAL A 118 -7.17 -12.02 -7.56
CA VAL A 118 -5.73 -11.81 -7.31
C VAL A 118 -5.47 -11.41 -5.86
N ALA A 119 -6.31 -10.56 -5.26
CA ALA A 119 -6.18 -10.15 -3.87
C ALA A 119 -6.36 -11.31 -2.87
N ARG A 120 -7.28 -12.25 -3.13
CA ARG A 120 -7.42 -13.49 -2.36
C ARG A 120 -6.20 -14.39 -2.53
N SER A 121 -5.79 -14.66 -3.77
CA SER A 121 -4.61 -15.49 -4.07
C SER A 121 -3.34 -14.94 -3.42
N TYR A 122 -3.13 -13.62 -3.49
CA TYR A 122 -2.01 -12.93 -2.85
C TYR A 122 -1.99 -13.19 -1.34
N ARG A 123 -3.12 -12.99 -0.65
CA ARG A 123 -3.19 -13.23 0.80
C ARG A 123 -2.98 -14.70 1.16
N THR A 124 -3.54 -15.62 0.38
CA THR A 124 -3.34 -17.06 0.59
C THR A 124 -1.86 -17.44 0.46
N VAL A 125 -1.20 -17.06 -0.64
CA VAL A 125 0.24 -17.31 -0.85
C VAL A 125 1.08 -16.67 0.25
N ARG A 126 0.80 -15.42 0.60
CA ARG A 126 1.52 -14.64 1.61
C ARG A 126 1.35 -15.16 3.03
N GLY A 127 0.15 -15.65 3.38
CA GLY A 127 -0.19 -16.12 4.71
C GLY A 127 0.12 -17.61 4.96
N ALA A 128 0.08 -18.45 3.92
CA ALA A 128 0.32 -19.88 4.04
C ALA A 128 1.78 -20.30 3.75
N MET A 129 2.57 -19.49 3.06
CA MET A 129 3.95 -19.81 2.70
C MET A 129 4.96 -18.93 3.46
N PRO A 130 6.06 -19.50 3.99
CA PRO A 130 7.17 -18.70 4.50
C PRO A 130 7.81 -17.84 3.40
N ALA A 131 8.56 -16.81 3.79
CA ALA A 131 9.36 -16.04 2.85
C ALA A 131 10.43 -16.94 2.20
N GLY A 132 10.64 -16.81 0.89
CA GLY A 132 11.61 -17.60 0.14
C GLY A 132 11.26 -17.67 -1.36
N PRO A 133 12.16 -18.22 -2.20
CA PRO A 133 12.04 -18.15 -3.66
C PRO A 133 10.73 -18.73 -4.22
N GLN A 134 10.24 -19.83 -3.65
CA GLN A 134 8.99 -20.47 -4.09
C GLN A 134 7.77 -19.57 -3.82
N ARG A 135 7.79 -18.77 -2.75
CA ARG A 135 6.73 -17.80 -2.47
C ARG A 135 6.83 -16.61 -3.42
N THR A 136 8.03 -16.09 -3.67
CA THR A 136 8.26 -15.00 -4.63
C THR A 136 7.74 -15.37 -6.02
N ALA A 137 8.16 -16.51 -6.57
CA ALA A 137 7.69 -16.99 -7.87
C ALA A 137 6.16 -17.16 -7.96
N ARG A 138 5.50 -17.59 -6.87
CA ARG A 138 4.04 -17.65 -6.80
C ARG A 138 3.39 -16.26 -6.81
N MET A 139 4.00 -15.26 -6.17
CA MET A 139 3.53 -13.87 -6.15
C MET A 139 3.79 -13.16 -7.50
N GLU A 140 4.89 -13.46 -8.19
CA GLU A 140 5.17 -13.00 -9.56
C GLU A 140 4.19 -13.57 -10.59
N GLY A 141 3.71 -14.81 -10.38
CA GLY A 141 2.60 -15.36 -11.14
C GLY A 141 1.31 -14.52 -11.06
N LEU A 142 1.07 -13.82 -9.94
CA LEU A 142 -0.06 -12.92 -9.76
C LEU A 142 0.12 -11.58 -10.49
N ILE A 143 1.35 -11.04 -10.51
CA ILE A 143 1.71 -9.90 -11.37
C ILE A 143 1.52 -10.27 -12.84
N THR A 144 1.88 -11.49 -13.23
CA THR A 144 1.74 -12.01 -14.60
C THR A 144 0.28 -12.27 -15.00
N GLU A 145 -0.60 -12.55 -14.03
CA GLU A 145 -2.05 -12.53 -14.23
C GLU A 145 -2.57 -11.10 -14.44
N ALA A 146 -2.20 -10.17 -13.56
CA ALA A 146 -2.62 -8.77 -13.66
C ALA A 146 -2.13 -8.06 -14.93
N ARG A 147 -0.91 -8.33 -15.41
CA ARG A 147 -0.44 -7.83 -16.71
C ARG A 147 -1.33 -8.29 -17.88
N ARG A 148 -1.82 -9.54 -17.85
CA ARG A 148 -2.74 -10.05 -18.90
C ARG A 148 -4.11 -9.38 -18.82
N ASP A 149 -4.59 -9.04 -17.62
CA ASP A 149 -5.84 -8.30 -17.43
C ASP A 149 -5.78 -6.84 -17.95
N ALA A 150 -4.59 -6.27 -18.14
CA ALA A 150 -4.41 -4.89 -18.60
C ALA A 150 -4.95 -4.59 -20.02
N HIS A 151 -5.07 -5.65 -20.84
CA HIS A 151 -5.59 -5.58 -22.21
C HIS A 151 -7.11 -5.80 -22.30
N ALA A 152 -7.80 -5.95 -21.16
CA ALA A 152 -9.23 -6.16 -21.15
C ALA A 152 -10.00 -4.86 -21.50
N PRO A 153 -11.07 -4.93 -22.31
CA PRO A 153 -11.77 -3.76 -22.84
C PRO A 153 -12.60 -3.00 -21.78
N ASP A 154 -12.84 -3.62 -20.63
CA ASP A 154 -13.61 -3.11 -19.48
C ASP A 154 -12.73 -2.38 -18.44
N LEU A 155 -11.44 -2.19 -18.71
CA LEU A 155 -10.49 -1.59 -17.78
C LEU A 155 -10.61 -0.06 -17.70
N ASP A 156 -11.01 0.47 -16.53
CA ASP A 156 -10.97 1.91 -16.23
C ASP A 156 -9.63 2.30 -15.58
N ALA A 157 -8.87 3.16 -16.27
CA ALA A 157 -7.58 3.67 -15.78
C ALA A 157 -7.71 4.38 -14.42
N GLU A 158 -8.82 5.06 -14.17
CA GLU A 158 -9.07 5.77 -12.91
C GLU A 158 -9.22 4.79 -11.73
N GLU A 159 -9.78 3.60 -12.00
CA GLU A 159 -9.94 2.54 -11.00
C GLU A 159 -8.60 1.87 -10.69
N VAL A 160 -7.81 1.57 -11.73
CA VAL A 160 -6.44 1.06 -11.57
C VAL A 160 -5.61 2.02 -10.70
N LEU A 161 -5.73 3.33 -10.93
CA LEU A 161 -5.02 4.35 -10.14
C LEU A 161 -5.53 4.44 -8.69
N ARG A 162 -6.85 4.34 -8.44
CA ARG A 162 -7.41 4.26 -7.07
C ARG A 162 -6.81 3.10 -6.28
N LEU A 163 -6.70 1.92 -6.90
CA LEU A 163 -6.20 0.72 -6.25
C LEU A 163 -4.73 0.80 -5.81
N VAL A 164 -3.91 1.66 -6.45
CA VAL A 164 -2.55 1.95 -5.98
C VAL A 164 -2.56 2.70 -4.64
N TRP A 165 -3.60 3.50 -4.37
CA TRP A 165 -3.69 4.37 -3.19
C TRP A 165 -4.52 3.81 -2.04
N THR A 166 -5.62 3.12 -2.35
CA THR A 166 -6.62 2.65 -1.35
C THR A 166 -6.87 1.15 -1.38
N GLY A 167 -6.26 0.43 -2.32
CA GLY A 167 -6.43 -1.02 -2.45
C GLY A 167 -5.83 -1.81 -1.29
N SER A 168 -6.37 -3.01 -1.04
CA SER A 168 -5.66 -4.02 -0.25
C SER A 168 -4.31 -4.37 -0.88
N GLU A 169 -3.33 -4.87 -0.11
CA GLU A 169 -1.98 -5.27 -0.62
C GLU A 169 -2.05 -6.05 -1.95
N GLY A 170 -2.95 -7.03 -2.05
CA GLY A 170 -3.11 -7.85 -3.25
C GLY A 170 -3.85 -7.17 -4.40
N ALA A 171 -4.69 -6.17 -4.10
CA ALA A 171 -5.37 -5.34 -5.10
C ALA A 171 -4.41 -4.26 -5.67
N ARG A 172 -3.58 -3.66 -4.81
CA ARG A 172 -2.46 -2.81 -5.23
C ARG A 172 -1.47 -3.57 -6.09
N VAL A 173 -1.12 -4.81 -5.72
CA VAL A 173 -0.27 -5.69 -6.54
C VAL A 173 -0.87 -5.97 -7.91
N TRP A 174 -2.19 -6.17 -8.01
CA TRP A 174 -2.86 -6.25 -9.31
C TRP A 174 -2.73 -4.93 -10.09
N ALA A 175 -2.99 -3.79 -9.46
CA ALA A 175 -2.87 -2.48 -10.11
C ALA A 175 -1.43 -2.20 -10.61
N LEU A 176 -0.40 -2.54 -9.83
CA LEU A 176 1.00 -2.44 -10.28
C LEU A 176 1.27 -3.34 -11.48
N GLY A 177 0.75 -4.57 -11.50
CA GLY A 177 0.86 -5.45 -12.67
C GLY A 177 0.22 -4.84 -13.92
N VAL A 178 -1.00 -4.29 -13.79
CA VAL A 178 -1.68 -3.60 -14.89
C VAL A 178 -0.88 -2.39 -15.39
N LEU A 179 -0.42 -1.51 -14.49
CA LEU A 179 0.35 -0.33 -14.85
C LEU A 179 1.75 -0.65 -15.39
N GLN A 180 2.35 -1.80 -15.04
CA GLN A 180 3.60 -2.25 -15.66
C GLN A 180 3.40 -2.72 -17.10
N GLU A 181 2.26 -3.34 -17.43
CA GLU A 181 1.95 -3.70 -18.81
C GLU A 181 1.60 -2.45 -19.63
N ARG A 182 0.84 -1.54 -19.02
CA ARG A 182 0.31 -0.32 -19.65
C ARG A 182 0.72 0.94 -18.87
N PRO A 183 2.03 1.31 -18.89
CA PRO A 183 2.54 2.45 -18.14
C PRO A 183 1.97 3.79 -18.62
N GLU A 184 1.38 3.87 -19.80
CA GLU A 184 0.65 5.04 -20.29
C GLU A 184 -0.63 5.34 -19.49
N LEU A 185 -1.15 4.37 -18.73
CA LEU A 185 -2.25 4.57 -17.78
C LEU A 185 -1.79 5.15 -16.44
N ALA A 186 -0.49 5.12 -16.14
CA ALA A 186 0.05 5.61 -14.89
C ALA A 186 0.13 7.15 -14.89
N THR A 187 0.06 7.73 -13.69
CA THR A 187 0.38 9.16 -13.49
C THR A 187 1.67 9.28 -12.71
N THR A 188 2.41 10.38 -12.88
CA THR A 188 3.60 10.68 -12.06
C THR A 188 3.29 10.59 -10.56
N ARG A 189 2.08 11.00 -10.13
CA ARG A 189 1.63 10.86 -8.74
C ARG A 189 1.51 9.41 -8.30
N ALA A 190 0.92 8.53 -9.12
CA ALA A 190 0.80 7.11 -8.79
C ALA A 190 2.16 6.42 -8.70
N VAL A 191 3.08 6.71 -9.61
CA VAL A 191 4.43 6.15 -9.59
C VAL A 191 5.22 6.62 -8.36
N LEU A 192 5.16 7.93 -8.04
CA LEU A 192 5.81 8.48 -6.84
C LEU A 192 5.25 7.86 -5.55
N GLU A 193 3.92 7.73 -5.44
CA GLU A 193 3.26 7.14 -4.29
C GLU A 193 3.68 5.67 -4.11
N ALA A 194 3.67 4.88 -5.19
CA ALA A 194 4.06 3.48 -5.18
C ALA A 194 5.52 3.27 -4.71
N VAL A 195 6.45 4.12 -5.16
CA VAL A 195 7.89 4.05 -4.81
C VAL A 195 8.20 4.61 -3.42
N GLN A 196 7.42 5.59 -2.93
CA GLN A 196 7.67 6.26 -1.64
C GLN A 196 6.96 5.59 -0.46
N ARG A 197 5.84 4.92 -0.71
CA ARG A 197 5.06 4.19 0.30
C ARG A 197 4.81 2.74 -0.14
N PRO A 198 5.85 1.90 -0.26
CA PRO A 198 5.63 0.47 -0.38
C PRO A 198 4.92 -0.04 0.87
N ASP A 199 3.94 -0.93 0.69
CA ASP A 199 3.42 -1.70 1.82
C ASP A 199 4.50 -2.66 2.32
N GLN A 200 5.29 -3.25 1.40
CA GLN A 200 6.15 -4.43 1.62
C GLN A 200 7.28 -4.52 0.57
N MET A 201 8.38 -5.24 0.87
CA MET A 201 9.52 -5.40 -0.07
C MET A 201 9.14 -5.92 -1.47
N PHE A 202 8.27 -6.92 -1.57
CA PHE A 202 7.78 -7.39 -2.88
C PHE A 202 7.07 -6.29 -3.68
N ASP A 203 6.30 -5.45 -2.99
CA ASP A 203 5.57 -4.34 -3.58
C ASP A 203 6.51 -3.18 -3.95
N GLN A 204 7.57 -2.92 -3.16
CA GLN A 204 8.64 -1.99 -3.52
C GLN A 204 9.36 -2.39 -4.82
N TYR A 205 9.72 -3.66 -4.98
CA TYR A 205 10.32 -4.17 -6.22
C TYR A 205 9.39 -3.93 -7.43
N GLN A 206 8.09 -4.24 -7.30
CA GLN A 206 7.13 -4.03 -8.37
C GLN A 206 6.86 -2.53 -8.65
N ALA A 207 6.95 -1.65 -7.64
CA ALA A 207 6.88 -0.21 -7.80
C ALA A 207 8.10 0.36 -8.56
N LEU A 208 9.31 -0.17 -8.30
CA LEU A 208 10.53 0.20 -9.04
C LEU A 208 10.45 -0.25 -10.50
N LEU A 209 9.96 -1.46 -10.79
CA LEU A 209 9.72 -1.92 -12.17
C LEU A 209 8.67 -1.08 -12.91
N LEU A 210 7.64 -0.58 -12.21
CA LEU A 210 6.71 0.40 -12.78
C LEU A 210 7.40 1.73 -13.07
N ALA A 211 8.20 2.24 -12.13
CA ALA A 211 8.94 3.49 -12.31
C ALA A 211 9.90 3.42 -13.50
N GLU A 212 10.63 2.31 -13.67
CA GLU A 212 11.55 2.05 -14.78
C GLU A 212 10.85 2.17 -16.14
N ARG A 213 9.70 1.50 -16.28
CA ARG A 213 8.87 1.54 -17.49
C ARG A 213 8.25 2.91 -17.74
N PHE A 214 7.80 3.59 -16.68
CA PHE A 214 7.17 4.90 -16.80
C PHE A 214 8.16 5.99 -17.20
N VAL A 215 9.39 6.01 -16.66
CA VAL A 215 10.40 7.02 -17.07
C VAL A 215 10.89 6.79 -18.49
N ALA A 216 10.92 5.55 -18.97
CA ALA A 216 11.30 5.18 -20.33
C ALA A 216 10.27 5.59 -21.41
N LEU A 217 9.05 5.98 -21.04
CA LEU A 217 8.07 6.49 -22.01
C LEU A 217 8.55 7.82 -22.62
N VAL A 218 8.37 7.95 -23.93
CA VAL A 218 8.65 9.19 -24.69
C VAL A 218 7.76 10.36 -24.24
N THR A 219 6.57 10.07 -23.72
CA THR A 219 5.60 11.05 -23.21
C THR A 219 5.90 11.53 -21.79
N THR A 220 6.79 10.86 -21.04
CA THR A 220 7.12 11.25 -19.67
C THR A 220 8.09 12.42 -19.67
N GLY A 221 7.56 13.62 -19.39
CA GLY A 221 8.33 14.86 -19.42
C GLY A 221 9.49 14.92 -18.41
N PRO A 222 10.51 15.77 -18.65
CA PRO A 222 11.74 15.81 -17.85
C PRO A 222 11.52 16.03 -16.34
N TRP A 223 10.54 16.86 -15.97
CA TRP A 223 10.17 17.08 -14.56
C TRP A 223 9.73 15.79 -13.86
N ALA A 224 8.92 14.96 -14.53
CA ALA A 224 8.43 13.71 -13.99
C ALA A 224 9.57 12.69 -13.83
N ARG A 225 10.42 12.56 -14.86
CA ARG A 225 11.65 11.75 -14.80
C ARG A 225 12.55 12.14 -13.63
N ALA A 226 12.89 13.43 -13.52
CA ALA A 226 13.73 13.94 -12.44
C ALA A 226 13.10 13.73 -11.05
N ARG A 227 11.78 13.95 -10.90
CA ARG A 227 11.09 13.79 -9.61
C ARG A 227 11.02 12.33 -9.16
N ILE A 228 10.86 11.38 -10.09
CA ILE A 228 10.89 9.94 -9.84
C ILE A 228 12.31 9.48 -9.50
N ALA A 229 13.32 9.87 -10.27
CA ALA A 229 14.72 9.53 -9.96
C ALA A 229 15.15 10.06 -8.59
N ALA A 230 14.73 11.28 -8.21
CA ALA A 230 14.96 11.81 -6.86
C ALA A 230 14.25 11.01 -5.76
N ALA A 231 13.05 10.50 -6.01
CA ALA A 231 12.36 9.63 -5.06
C ALA A 231 13.08 8.28 -4.88
N VAL A 232 13.56 7.67 -5.98
CA VAL A 232 14.31 6.42 -5.96
C VAL A 232 15.66 6.57 -5.25
N ARG A 233 16.40 7.65 -5.51
CA ARG A 233 17.63 7.98 -4.75
C ARG A 233 17.36 8.12 -3.25
N GLY A 234 16.28 8.79 -2.86
CA GLY A 234 15.88 8.88 -1.45
C GLY A 234 15.58 7.53 -0.80
N GLN A 235 15.06 6.54 -1.54
CA GLN A 235 14.85 5.17 -1.04
C GLN A 235 16.16 4.39 -0.87
N LEU A 236 17.15 4.60 -1.75
CA LEU A 236 18.51 4.06 -1.63
C LEU A 236 19.24 4.69 -0.43
N GLU A 237 19.29 6.02 -0.36
CA GLU A 237 20.02 6.79 0.66
C GLU A 237 19.48 6.58 2.08
N SER A 238 18.17 6.38 2.23
CA SER A 238 17.54 6.07 3.51
C SER A 238 17.69 4.61 3.95
N GLY A 239 18.22 3.74 3.09
CA GLY A 239 18.29 2.29 3.33
C GLY A 239 16.92 1.59 3.31
N ALA A 240 15.86 2.23 2.82
CA ALA A 240 14.51 1.69 2.80
C ALA A 240 14.36 0.44 1.90
N LEU A 241 15.26 0.27 0.91
CA LEU A 241 15.36 -0.96 0.09
C LEU A 241 16.02 -2.14 0.84
N GLY A 242 16.54 -1.92 2.05
CA GLY A 242 17.29 -2.93 2.81
C GLY A 242 18.51 -3.46 2.04
N THR A 243 18.75 -4.77 2.17
CA THR A 243 19.84 -5.49 1.49
C THR A 243 19.36 -6.29 0.27
N ASP A 244 18.19 -5.96 -0.28
CA ASP A 244 17.57 -6.71 -1.38
C ASP A 244 18.20 -6.30 -2.73
N ARG A 245 19.02 -7.20 -3.30
CA ARG A 245 19.76 -6.91 -4.54
C ARG A 245 18.83 -6.54 -5.70
N ASP A 246 17.71 -7.24 -5.86
CA ASP A 246 16.80 -7.03 -6.98
C ASP A 246 16.15 -5.63 -6.90
N CYS A 247 15.86 -5.13 -5.70
CA CYS A 247 15.44 -3.75 -5.47
C CYS A 247 16.53 -2.72 -5.76
N HIS A 248 17.79 -2.97 -5.36
CA HIS A 248 18.91 -2.07 -5.67
C HIS A 248 19.16 -2.01 -7.19
N ASP A 249 19.28 -3.16 -7.85
CA ASP A 249 19.48 -3.27 -9.29
C ASP A 249 18.32 -2.59 -10.07
N ALA A 250 17.07 -2.70 -9.59
CA ALA A 250 15.93 -1.99 -10.18
C ALA A 250 16.00 -0.47 -9.96
N ALA A 251 16.39 -0.02 -8.77
CA ALA A 251 16.56 1.39 -8.47
C ALA A 251 17.65 2.04 -9.34
N GLU A 252 18.78 1.36 -9.56
CA GLU A 252 19.85 1.81 -10.44
C GLU A 252 19.37 1.94 -11.90
N ARG A 253 18.59 0.97 -12.41
CA ARG A 253 18.03 1.06 -13.78
C ARG A 253 17.09 2.26 -13.95
N VAL A 254 16.26 2.60 -12.95
CA VAL A 254 15.43 3.82 -13.00
C VAL A 254 16.30 5.07 -13.09
N ILE A 255 17.36 5.15 -12.28
CA ILE A 255 18.27 6.31 -12.27
C ILE A 255 19.01 6.43 -13.60
N HIS A 256 19.50 5.32 -14.14
CA HIS A 256 20.19 5.26 -15.43
C HIS A 256 19.27 5.67 -16.59
N ALA A 257 18.04 5.15 -16.65
CA ALA A 257 17.07 5.47 -17.70
C ALA A 257 16.76 6.98 -17.78
N VAL A 258 16.73 7.68 -16.64
CA VAL A 258 16.56 9.14 -16.56
C VAL A 258 17.82 9.92 -16.96
N SER A 259 19.00 9.29 -16.91
CA SER A 259 20.26 9.90 -17.35
C SER A 259 20.51 9.76 -18.86
N THR A 260 19.86 8.81 -19.52
CA THR A 260 20.08 8.49 -20.95
C THR A 260 19.04 9.05 -21.92
N GLY A 261 17.95 9.67 -21.44
CA GLY A 261 16.82 10.09 -22.29
C GLY A 261 16.09 11.33 -21.85
#